data_AF-A0A961U9Y1-F1
#
_entry.id   AF-A0A961U9Y1-F1
#
_cell.length_a   1.000
_cell.length_b   1.000
_cell.length_c   1.000
_cell.angle_alpha   90.00
_cell.angle_beta   90.00
_cell.angle_gamma   90.00
#
_symmetry.space_group_name_H-M   'P 1'
#
loop_
_entity.id
_entity.type
_entity.pdbx_description
1 polymer ?
#
loop_
_entity_poly.entity_id
_entity_poly.type
_entity_poly.pdbx_seq_one_letter_code
_entity_poly.pdbx_strand_id
1 'polypeptide(L)' 'MSKITIKDSATYRVELTKSVQVGRAIIHPGPNVRMSGKRLKVLQKDDAAAVKTFAEA' A
#
# COMPACT_ATOMS: atom_id res chain seq x y z
N MET A 1 -18.42 0.92 8.06
CA MET A 1 -17.10 0.98 7.38
C MET A 1 -16.43 -0.37 7.52
N SER A 2 -16.41 -1.17 6.45
CA SER A 2 -15.80 -2.50 6.48
C SER A 2 -14.30 -2.36 6.74
N LYS A 3 -13.86 -2.87 7.90
CA LYS A 3 -12.44 -3.05 8.21
C LYS A 3 -11.89 -4.04 7.18
N ILE A 4 -11.25 -3.54 6.14
CA ILE A 4 -10.49 -4.38 5.22
C ILE A 4 -9.29 -4.90 6.02
N THR A 5 -9.40 -6.12 6.55
CA THR A 5 -8.29 -6.80 7.21
C THR A 5 -7.28 -7.15 6.13
N ILE A 6 -6.25 -6.32 5.96
CA ILE A 6 -5.18 -6.55 4.99
C ILE A 6 -4.52 -7.90 5.29
N LYS A 7 -4.60 -8.85 4.35
CA LYS A 7 -3.96 -10.17 4.47
C LYS A 7 -2.52 -10.09 3.98
N ASP A 8 -1.57 -10.60 4.76
CA ASP A 8 -0.14 -10.46 4.43
C ASP A 8 0.26 -11.19 3.15
N SER A 9 -0.44 -12.28 2.83
CA SER A 9 -0.26 -13.12 1.64
C SER A 9 -0.96 -12.60 0.38
N ALA A 10 -1.85 -11.62 0.50
CA ALA A 10 -2.57 -11.05 -0.64
C ALA A 10 -1.80 -9.90 -1.28
N THR A 11 -2.06 -9.67 -2.56
CA THR A 11 -1.59 -8.49 -3.28
C THR A 11 -2.72 -7.47 -3.33
N TYR A 12 -2.39 -6.21 -3.09
CA TYR A 12 -3.33 -5.10 -3.14
C TYR A 12 -2.88 -4.12 -4.24
N ARG A 13 -3.86 -3.55 -4.93
CA ARG A 13 -3.68 -2.37 -5.77
C ARG A 13 -3.86 -1.17 -4.87
N VAL A 14 -2.90 -0.27 -4.92
CA VAL A 14 -2.77 0.87 -4.02
C VAL A 14 -2.63 2.12 -4.87
N GLU A 15 -3.38 3.16 -4.52
CA GLU A 15 -3.17 4.49 -5.07
C GLU A 15 -2.19 5.23 -4.15
N LEU A 16 -0.97 5.40 -4.65
CA LEU A 16 0.07 6.15 -3.95
C LEU A 16 0.05 7.61 -4.39
N THR A 17 0.03 8.52 -3.42
CA THR A 17 0.02 9.98 -3.64
C THR A 17 1.41 10.58 -3.74
N LYS A 18 2.41 9.89 -3.19
CA LYS A 18 3.82 10.29 -3.18
C LYS A 18 4.71 9.06 -3.33
N SER A 19 5.96 9.31 -3.70
CA SER A 19 6.98 8.25 -3.73
C SER A 19 7.17 7.71 -2.31
N VAL A 20 7.15 6.39 -2.17
CA VAL A 20 7.36 5.73 -0.88
C VAL A 20 8.52 4.77 -0.99
N GLN A 21 9.41 4.83 0.00
CA GLN A 21 10.46 3.85 0.13
C GLN A 21 9.94 2.66 0.91
N VAL A 22 9.92 1.48 0.29
CA VAL A 22 9.55 0.23 0.93
C VAL A 22 10.77 -0.67 0.99
N GLY A 23 11.44 -0.65 2.15
CA GLY A 23 12.74 -1.29 2.34
C GLY A 23 13.82 -0.64 1.47
N ARG A 24 14.36 -1.39 0.50
CA ARG A 24 15.34 -0.91 -0.48
C ARG A 24 14.73 -0.42 -1.80
N ALA A 25 13.45 -0.67 -2.02
CA ALA A 25 12.78 -0.27 -3.25
C ALA A 25 12.12 1.10 -3.07
N ILE A 26 12.27 1.98 -4.05
CA ILE A 26 11.48 3.20 -4.15
C ILE A 26 10.30 2.89 -5.06
N ILE A 27 9.10 3.05 -4.54
CA ILE A 27 7.87 2.87 -5.30
C ILE A 27 7.38 4.26 -5.70
N HIS A 28 7.30 4.49 -7.01
CA HIS A 28 6.80 5.74 -7.56
C HIS A 28 5.28 5.86 -7.35
N PRO A 29 4.78 7.09 -7.19
CA PRO A 29 3.34 7.33 -7.04
C PRO A 29 2.59 6.90 -8.30
N GLY A 30 1.37 6.42 -8.11
CA GLY A 30 0.52 5.98 -9.20
C GLY A 30 -0.79 5.38 -8.71
N PRO A 31 -1.82 5.34 -9.58
CA PRO A 31 -3.16 4.85 -9.22
C PRO A 31 -3.27 3.32 -9.15
N ASN A 32 -2.28 2.59 -9.69
CA ASN A 32 -2.31 1.12 -9.81
C ASN A 32 -1.00 0.48 -9.35
N VAL A 33 -0.54 0.87 -8.16
CA VAL A 33 0.68 0.30 -7.59
C VAL A 33 0.34 -1.04 -6.93
N ARG A 34 0.99 -2.12 -7.37
CA ARG A 34 0.85 -3.43 -6.74
C ARG A 34 1.78 -3.57 -5.55
N MET A 35 1.22 -3.88 -4.39
CA MET A 35 1.97 -4.07 -3.16
C MET A 35 1.42 -5.24 -2.35
N SER A 36 2.30 -6.02 -1.70
CA SER A 36 1.86 -7.09 -0.82
C SER A 36 1.19 -6.52 0.43
N GLY A 37 0.22 -7.24 1.00
CA GLY A 37 -0.48 -6.80 2.20
C GLY A 37 0.47 -6.56 3.38
N LYS A 38 1.55 -7.34 3.51
CA LYS A 38 2.59 -7.10 4.52
C LYS A 38 3.23 -5.72 4.37
N ARG A 39 3.60 -5.33 3.15
CA ARG A 39 4.21 -4.02 2.86
C ARG A 39 3.19 -2.90 3.02
N LEU A 40 1.94 -3.12 2.60
CA LEU A 40 0.85 -2.16 2.76
C LEU A 40 0.58 -1.84 4.23
N LYS A 41 0.58 -2.85 5.11
CA LYS A 41 0.45 -2.64 6.57
C LYS A 41 1.58 -1.79 7.14
N VAL A 42 2.82 -2.09 6.76
CA VAL A 42 3.99 -1.30 7.21
C VAL A 42 3.84 0.14 6.72
N LEU A 43 3.52 0.32 5.43
CA LEU A 43 3.37 1.66 4.85
C LEU A 43 2.23 2.46 5.50
N GLN A 44 1.09 1.84 5.80
CA GLN A 44 0.02 2.53 6.54
C GLN A 44 0.41 2.92 7.96
N LYS A 45 1.31 2.15 8.60
CA LYS A 45 1.78 2.45 9.95
C LYS A 45 2.83 3.56 9.95
N ASP A 46 3.75 3.55 9.00
CA ASP A 46 4.80 4.57 8.86
C ASP A 46 4.25 5.88 8.25
N ASP A 47 3.39 5.78 7.24
CA ASP A 47 2.95 6.91 6.43
C ASP A 47 1.56 6.67 5.81
N ALA A 48 0.52 6.72 6.65
CA ALA A 48 -0.88 6.53 6.23
C ALA A 48 -1.30 7.49 5.10
N ALA A 49 -0.72 8.70 5.04
CA ALA A 49 -1.04 9.70 4.03
C ALA A 49 -0.51 9.35 2.63
N ALA A 50 0.46 8.43 2.53
CA ALA A 50 0.97 7.99 1.26
C ALA A 50 0.00 7.09 0.49
N VAL A 51 -0.92 6.42 1.20
CA VAL A 51 -1.92 5.52 0.64
C VAL A 51 -3.27 6.20 0.65
N LYS A 52 -3.77 6.58 -0.52
CA LYS A 52 -5.09 7.21 -0.64
C LYS A 52 -6.22 6.19 -0.68
N THR A 53 -6.01 5.09 -1.38
CA THR A 53 -6.97 3.99 -1.50
C THR A 53 -6.22 2.67 -1.75
N PHE A 54 -6.81 1.56 -1.33
CA PHE A 54 -6.31 0.22 -1.63
C PHE A 54 -7.48 -0.76 -1.84
N ALA A 55 -7.30 -1.68 -2.79
CA ALA A 55 -8.24 -2.75 -3.10
C ALA A 55 -7.48 -4.08 -3.32
N GLU A 56 -8.08 -5.21 -2.95
CA GLU A 56 -7.50 -6.53 -3.22
C GLU A 56 -7.40 -6.75 -4.74
N ALA A 57 -6.22 -7.17 -5.23
CA ALA A 57 -5.80 -7.08 -6.63
C ALA A 57 -6.05 -8.31 -7.49
#